data_AF-A0A7V1PWM5-F1
#
_entry.id   AF-A0A7V1PWM5-F1
#
_cell.length_a   1.000
_cell.length_b   1.000
_cell.length_c   1.000
_cell.angle_alpha   90.00
_cell.angle_beta   90.00
_cell.angle_gamma   90.00
#
_symmetry.space_group_name_H-M   'P 1'
#
loop_
_entity.id
_entity.type
_entity.pdbx_description
1 polymer ?
#
loop_
_entity_poly.entity_id
_entity_poly.type
_entity_poly.pdbx_seq_one_letter_code
_entity_poly.pdbx_strand_id
1 'polypeptide(L)'
;MMKQKALVYSENEFGKIDGKVANGLVRYSERYEIVGIIDSTKAGLDAGECLDGIKNGIPIFHSIDDAVEKLNYIPKYFIYGIAPLAPFLDKEQRQIIITAMEKGMNIINGLPEFFTEDDEFMQKASEYGVKIYDFRKSPPRKDLHIFSGSIFKIKTP
;
A
#
# COMPACT_ATOMS: atom_id res chain seq x y z
N MET A 1 -14.26 12.22 9.19
CA MET A 1 -14.14 10.74 9.15
C MET A 1 -12.78 10.36 9.71
N MET A 2 -12.69 9.38 10.61
CA MET A 2 -11.39 8.83 11.02
C MET A 2 -10.76 8.12 9.82
N LYS A 3 -9.50 8.44 9.52
CA LYS A 3 -8.74 7.77 8.45
C LYS A 3 -8.55 6.30 8.82
N GLN A 4 -8.53 5.43 7.82
CA GLN A 4 -8.28 4.01 8.05
C GLN A 4 -6.78 3.78 8.20
N LYS A 5 -6.37 2.99 9.20
CA LYS A 5 -4.96 2.73 9.49
C LYS A 5 -4.35 1.75 8.50
N ALA A 6 -3.14 2.05 8.04
CA ALA A 6 -2.41 1.25 7.07
C ALA A 6 -0.94 1.06 7.42
N LEU A 7 -0.44 -0.16 7.20
CA LEU A 7 1.00 -0.43 7.05
C LEU A 7 1.38 -0.31 5.58
N VAL A 8 2.60 0.14 5.32
CA VAL A 8 3.13 0.24 3.96
C VAL A 8 4.41 -0.58 3.86
N TYR A 9 4.45 -1.49 2.90
CA TYR A 9 5.65 -2.28 2.61
C TYR A 9 6.59 -1.53 1.67
N SER A 10 7.85 -1.40 2.06
CA SER A 10 8.89 -0.72 1.28
C SER A 10 10.27 -1.32 1.52
N GLU A 11 10.32 -2.64 1.75
CA GLU A 11 11.55 -3.39 2.05
C GLU A 11 12.69 -3.05 1.09
N ASN A 12 13.86 -2.71 1.64
CA ASN A 12 15.05 -2.23 0.94
C ASN A 12 14.88 -0.93 0.15
N GLU A 13 13.67 -0.43 -0.10
CA GLU A 13 13.39 0.66 -1.04
C GLU A 13 12.90 1.95 -0.38
N PHE A 14 12.67 1.97 0.94
CA PHE A 14 12.25 3.18 1.62
C PHE A 14 13.33 4.27 1.52
N GLY A 15 12.95 5.48 1.11
CA GLY A 15 13.86 6.59 0.81
C GLY A 15 14.55 6.52 -0.56
N LYS A 16 14.34 5.45 -1.34
CA LYS A 16 14.87 5.31 -2.70
C LYS A 16 13.81 5.62 -3.76
N ILE A 17 14.22 5.55 -5.04
CA ILE A 17 13.37 5.85 -6.20
C ILE A 17 12.19 4.87 -6.30
N ASP A 18 12.41 3.58 -6.10
CA ASP A 18 11.36 2.57 -6.27
C ASP A 18 10.38 2.57 -5.08
N GLY A 19 10.80 3.02 -3.90
CA GLY A 19 9.91 3.25 -2.75
C GLY A 19 9.08 4.53 -2.83
N LYS A 20 9.01 5.22 -3.99
CA LYS A 20 8.32 6.51 -4.14
C LYS A 20 6.86 6.51 -3.66
N VAL A 21 6.16 5.38 -3.74
CA VAL A 21 4.78 5.27 -3.24
C VAL A 21 4.79 5.36 -1.72
N ALA A 22 5.62 4.57 -1.03
CA ALA A 22 5.79 4.68 0.41
C ALA A 22 6.27 6.07 0.85
N ASN A 23 7.28 6.62 0.18
CA ASN A 23 7.81 7.95 0.47
C ASN A 23 6.72 9.04 0.35
N GLY A 24 5.91 8.94 -0.71
CA GLY A 24 4.78 9.85 -0.93
C GLY A 24 3.72 9.72 0.16
N LEU A 25 3.35 8.50 0.55
CA LEU A 25 2.34 8.25 1.59
C LEU A 25 2.76 8.73 2.98
N VAL A 26 4.05 8.63 3.31
CA VAL A 26 4.62 9.15 4.57
C VAL A 26 4.54 10.68 4.61
N ARG A 27 4.81 11.35 3.48
CA ARG A 27 4.72 12.82 3.38
C ARG A 27 3.28 13.31 3.33
N TYR A 28 2.42 12.58 2.61
CA TYR A 28 1.03 12.97 2.41
C TYR A 28 0.13 11.78 2.12
N SER A 29 -0.87 11.59 2.97
CA SER A 29 -1.93 10.61 2.76
C SER A 29 -3.27 11.16 3.26
N GLU A 30 -4.21 11.39 2.35
CA GLU A 30 -5.56 11.84 2.70
C GLU A 30 -6.45 10.69 3.19
N ARG A 31 -6.37 9.55 2.50
CA ARG A 31 -7.30 8.43 2.70
C ARG A 31 -6.91 7.53 3.89
N TYR A 32 -5.61 7.35 4.10
CA TYR A 32 -5.08 6.42 5.09
C TYR A 32 -4.24 7.14 6.15
N GLU A 33 -4.33 6.69 7.39
CA GLU A 33 -3.36 7.03 8.42
C GLU A 33 -2.23 6.00 8.33
N ILE A 34 -1.04 6.44 7.94
CA ILE A 34 0.11 5.55 7.83
C ILE A 34 0.68 5.34 9.23
N VAL A 35 0.53 4.14 9.76
CA VAL A 35 0.92 3.82 11.15
C VAL A 35 2.27 3.13 11.25
N GLY A 36 2.89 2.83 10.10
CA GLY A 36 4.26 2.37 10.02
C GLY A 36 4.66 1.90 8.63
N ILE A 37 5.97 1.81 8.45
CA ILE A 37 6.62 1.29 7.24
C ILE A 37 7.28 -0.04 7.57
N ILE A 38 7.18 -1.02 6.68
CA ILE A 38 7.95 -2.26 6.76
C ILE A 38 9.19 -2.10 5.87
N ASP A 39 10.35 -1.95 6.48
CA ASP A 39 11.67 -1.98 5.83
C ASP A 39 12.73 -2.40 6.85
N SER A 40 13.16 -3.66 6.77
CA SER A 40 14.09 -4.27 7.71
C SER A 40 15.43 -3.53 7.81
N THR A 41 15.86 -2.86 6.73
CA THR A 41 17.12 -2.12 6.67
C THR A 41 17.13 -0.84 7.51
N LYS A 42 15.94 -0.35 7.90
CA LYS A 42 15.76 0.92 8.64
C LYS A 42 14.90 0.74 9.89
N ALA A 43 14.70 -0.51 10.33
CA ALA A 43 13.88 -0.83 11.49
C ALA A 43 14.35 -0.06 12.75
N GLY A 44 13.39 0.50 13.48
CA GLY A 44 13.62 1.30 14.68
C GLY A 44 13.82 2.80 14.44
N LEU A 45 13.92 3.24 13.18
CA LEU A 45 13.99 4.66 12.82
C LEU A 45 12.60 5.30 12.63
N ASP A 46 12.56 6.62 12.57
CA ASP A 46 11.38 7.41 12.21
C ASP A 46 11.38 7.68 10.70
N ALA A 47 10.24 7.45 10.05
CA ALA A 47 10.10 7.56 8.60
C ALA A 47 10.30 9.00 8.09
N GLY A 48 9.84 10.02 8.84
CA GLY A 48 10.06 11.42 8.50
C GLY A 48 11.52 11.82 8.65
N GLU A 49 12.19 11.34 9.70
CA GLU A 49 13.64 11.54 9.89
C GLU A 49 14.44 10.93 8.73
N CYS A 50 14.08 9.73 8.28
CA CYS A 50 14.73 9.08 7.14
C CYS A 50 14.53 9.81 5.80
N LEU A 51 13.36 10.43 5.57
CA LEU A 51 13.05 11.06 4.28
C LEU A 51 13.47 12.52 4.21
N ASP A 52 13.17 13.28 5.26
CA ASP A 52 13.19 14.74 5.25
C ASP A 52 14.00 15.31 6.43
N GLY A 53 14.60 14.45 7.27
CA GLY A 53 15.37 14.88 8.45
C GLY A 53 14.53 15.41 9.61
N ILE A 54 13.19 15.28 9.54
CA ILE A 54 12.26 15.79 10.55
C ILE A 54 11.32 14.66 10.97
N LYS A 55 11.27 14.37 12.27
CA LYS A 55 10.41 13.31 12.81
C LYS A 55 8.93 13.59 12.54
N ASN A 56 8.22 12.58 12.04
CA ASN A 56 6.77 12.65 11.85
C ASN A 56 5.99 11.60 12.68
N GLY A 57 6.68 10.82 13.51
CA GLY A 57 6.09 9.84 14.42
C GLY A 57 5.68 8.53 13.75
N ILE A 58 6.02 8.31 12.49
CA ILE A 58 5.73 7.06 11.77
C ILE A 58 6.92 6.12 11.95
N PRO A 59 6.78 5.04 12.73
CA PRO A 59 7.87 4.10 12.96
C PRO A 59 8.17 3.24 11.72
N ILE A 60 9.43 2.85 11.56
CA ILE A 60 9.84 1.81 10.63
C ILE A 60 10.02 0.50 11.39
N PHE A 61 9.34 -0.55 10.94
CA PHE A 61 9.33 -1.88 11.53
C PHE A 61 10.15 -2.86 10.70
N HIS A 62 10.64 -3.91 11.36
CA HIS A 62 11.42 -4.95 10.71
C HIS A 62 10.54 -5.87 9.84
N SER A 63 9.34 -6.19 10.30
CA SER A 63 8.41 -7.10 9.63
C SER A 63 6.96 -6.76 9.99
N ILE A 64 6.00 -7.41 9.32
CA ILE A 64 4.57 -7.28 9.69
C ILE A 64 4.34 -7.71 11.14
N ASP A 65 4.96 -8.80 11.58
CA ASP A 65 4.78 -9.30 12.94
C ASP A 65 5.35 -8.32 13.98
N ASP A 66 6.55 -7.78 13.73
CA ASP A 66 7.15 -6.73 14.56
C ASP A 66 6.25 -5.48 14.65
N ALA A 67 5.63 -5.09 13.53
CA ALA A 67 4.69 -3.98 13.50
C ALA A 67 3.45 -4.25 14.35
N VAL A 68 2.82 -5.41 14.21
CA VAL A 68 1.61 -5.76 14.96
C VAL A 68 1.91 -5.86 16.46
N GLU A 69 3.04 -6.43 16.84
CA GLU A 69 3.47 -6.53 18.24
C GLU A 69 3.67 -5.13 18.86
N LYS A 70 4.46 -4.27 18.21
CA LYS A 70 4.76 -2.92 18.71
C LYS A 70 3.56 -1.97 18.68
N LEU A 71 2.67 -2.12 17.69
CA LEU A 71 1.44 -1.34 17.62
C LEU A 71 0.40 -1.81 18.63
N ASN A 72 0.45 -3.07 19.06
CA ASN A 72 -0.55 -3.72 19.91
C ASN A 72 -1.97 -3.75 19.31
N TYR A 73 -2.06 -3.75 17.97
CA TYR A 73 -3.26 -3.97 17.19
C TYR A 73 -2.88 -4.30 15.75
N ILE A 74 -3.84 -4.84 14.98
CA ILE A 74 -3.65 -5.10 13.56
C ILE A 74 -4.27 -3.96 12.73
N PRO A 75 -3.47 -3.21 11.94
CA PRO A 75 -4.00 -2.19 11.02
C PRO A 75 -4.93 -2.81 9.98
N LYS A 76 -5.91 -2.05 9.48
CA LYS A 76 -6.94 -2.62 8.59
C LYS A 76 -6.46 -2.82 7.15
N TYR A 77 -5.43 -2.07 6.75
CA TYR A 77 -4.92 -2.04 5.39
C TYR A 77 -3.42 -2.31 5.36
N PHE A 78 -3.01 -3.02 4.31
CA PHE A 78 -1.64 -3.20 3.92
C PHE A 78 -1.47 -2.66 2.50
N ILE A 79 -0.50 -1.76 2.31
CA ILE A 79 -0.24 -1.11 1.04
C ILE A 79 1.10 -1.60 0.51
N TYR A 80 1.11 -2.12 -0.72
CA TYR A 80 2.36 -2.39 -1.41
C TYR A 80 2.98 -1.07 -1.90
N GLY A 81 4.02 -0.60 -1.22
CA GLY A 81 4.62 0.72 -1.38
C GLY A 81 5.85 0.78 -2.29
N ILE A 82 6.21 -0.33 -2.94
CA ILE A 82 7.29 -0.41 -3.92
C ILE A 82 6.69 -0.33 -5.32
N ALA A 83 7.28 0.49 -6.18
CA ALA A 83 6.92 0.60 -7.60
C ALA A 83 8.15 0.24 -8.45
N PRO A 84 8.55 -1.04 -8.49
CA PRO A 84 9.74 -1.46 -9.22
C PRO A 84 9.54 -1.30 -10.72
N LEU A 85 10.65 -1.23 -11.46
CA LEU A 85 10.62 -1.35 -12.92
C LEU A 85 10.24 -2.77 -13.38
N ALA A 86 10.44 -3.77 -12.52
CA ALA A 86 10.04 -5.14 -12.79
C ALA A 86 8.50 -5.28 -12.82
N PRO A 87 7.95 -6.00 -13.81
CA PRO A 87 6.50 -6.12 -13.98
C PRO A 87 5.82 -7.11 -13.01
N PHE A 88 6.59 -7.96 -12.31
CA PHE A 88 6.05 -9.06 -11.51
C PHE A 88 6.66 -9.11 -10.11
N LEU A 89 5.88 -9.65 -9.17
CA LEU A 89 6.35 -9.99 -7.84
C LEU A 89 7.20 -11.26 -7.82
N ASP A 90 8.28 -11.26 -7.04
CA ASP A 90 8.97 -12.50 -6.69
C ASP A 90 8.22 -13.29 -5.60
N LYS A 91 8.70 -14.50 -5.31
CA LYS A 91 8.07 -15.40 -4.33
C LYS A 91 8.04 -14.81 -2.91
N GLU A 92 9.06 -14.06 -2.52
CA GLU A 92 9.16 -13.46 -1.18
C GLU A 92 8.15 -12.31 -1.05
N GLN A 93 8.03 -11.48 -2.08
CA GLN A 93 7.05 -10.41 -2.18
C GLN A 93 5.61 -10.93 -2.24
N ARG A 94 5.36 -12.07 -2.90
CA ARG A 94 4.05 -12.72 -2.83
C ARG A 94 3.74 -13.19 -1.42
N GLN A 95 4.72 -13.79 -0.75
CA GLN A 95 4.55 -14.27 0.62
C GLN A 95 4.24 -13.14 1.60
N ILE A 96 4.87 -11.96 1.48
CA ILE A 96 4.57 -10.83 2.38
C ILE A 96 3.12 -10.35 2.24
N ILE A 97 2.57 -10.38 1.03
CA ILE A 97 1.17 -10.03 0.78
C ILE A 97 0.23 -11.06 1.40
N ILE A 98 0.53 -12.36 1.23
CA ILE A 98 -0.25 -13.44 1.86
C ILE A 98 -0.20 -13.33 3.39
N THR A 99 0.97 -13.06 3.98
CA THR A 99 1.10 -12.83 5.43
C THR A 99 0.24 -11.65 5.88
N ALA A 100 0.12 -10.58 5.08
CA ALA A 100 -0.78 -9.48 5.40
C ALA A 100 -2.26 -9.91 5.37
N MET A 101 -2.66 -10.73 4.39
CA MET A 101 -4.01 -11.29 4.32
C MET A 101 -4.31 -12.20 5.52
N GLU A 102 -3.36 -13.03 5.94
CA GLU A 102 -3.44 -13.92 7.10
C GLU A 102 -3.73 -13.18 8.41
N LYS A 103 -3.17 -11.97 8.54
CA LYS A 103 -3.44 -11.09 9.69
C LYS A 103 -4.80 -10.37 9.58
N GLY A 104 -5.53 -10.53 8.47
CA GLY A 104 -6.83 -9.89 8.24
C GLY A 104 -6.74 -8.49 7.61
N MET A 105 -5.61 -8.14 6.98
CA MET A 105 -5.45 -6.84 6.32
C MET A 105 -6.01 -6.84 4.90
N ASN A 106 -6.74 -5.78 4.56
CA ASN A 106 -7.12 -5.53 3.16
C ASN A 106 -5.90 -5.05 2.37
N ILE A 107 -5.75 -5.51 1.14
CA ILE A 107 -4.57 -5.24 0.32
C ILE A 107 -4.87 -4.08 -0.63
N ILE A 108 -4.00 -3.06 -0.61
CA ILE A 108 -3.98 -1.98 -1.60
C ILE A 108 -2.79 -2.22 -2.53
N ASN A 109 -3.09 -2.47 -3.80
CA ASN A 109 -2.09 -2.72 -4.82
C ASN A 109 -1.98 -1.53 -5.79
N GLY A 110 -0.77 -0.99 -5.89
CA GLY A 110 -0.40 0.07 -6.83
C GLY A 110 0.36 -0.42 -8.07
N LEU A 111 0.62 -1.72 -8.19
CA LEU A 111 1.40 -2.30 -9.29
C LEU A 111 0.61 -2.37 -10.60
N PRO A 112 1.30 -2.44 -11.76
CA PRO A 112 0.64 -2.74 -13.03
C PRO A 112 0.01 -4.14 -13.06
N GLU A 113 0.61 -5.11 -12.35
CA GLU A 113 0.06 -6.44 -12.15
C GLU A 113 -1.17 -6.38 -11.24
N PHE A 114 -2.27 -7.03 -11.64
CA PHE A 114 -3.52 -7.03 -10.88
C PHE A 114 -3.62 -8.25 -9.97
N PHE A 115 -3.67 -8.00 -8.67
CA PHE A 115 -3.80 -9.09 -7.69
C PHE A 115 -5.19 -9.71 -7.72
N THR A 116 -6.20 -8.99 -8.23
CA THR A 116 -7.55 -9.55 -8.45
C THR A 116 -7.64 -10.51 -9.64
N GLU A 117 -6.57 -10.68 -10.42
CA GLU A 117 -6.47 -11.64 -11.53
C GLU A 117 -5.57 -12.83 -11.19
N ASP A 118 -5.09 -12.89 -9.95
CA ASP A 118 -4.27 -13.96 -9.42
C ASP A 118 -5.12 -14.91 -8.56
N ASP A 119 -5.20 -16.18 -9.00
CA ASP A 119 -6.04 -17.19 -8.35
C ASP A 119 -5.62 -17.47 -6.90
N GLU A 120 -4.32 -17.48 -6.61
CA GLU A 120 -3.79 -17.72 -5.26
C GLU A 120 -4.18 -16.57 -4.33
N PHE A 121 -4.00 -15.33 -4.78
CA PHE A 121 -4.38 -14.15 -4.00
C PHE A 121 -5.89 -14.07 -3.78
N MET A 122 -6.71 -14.39 -4.78
CA MET A 122 -8.17 -14.40 -4.63
C MET A 122 -8.65 -15.52 -3.70
N GLN A 123 -8.02 -16.70 -3.76
CA GLN A 123 -8.30 -17.79 -2.82
C GLN A 123 -7.98 -17.37 -1.39
N LYS A 124 -6.78 -16.81 -1.16
CA LYS A 124 -6.33 -16.36 0.17
C LYS A 124 -7.17 -15.21 0.69
N ALA A 125 -7.57 -14.27 -0.17
CA ALA A 125 -8.45 -13.18 0.21
C ALA A 125 -9.83 -13.69 0.68
N SER A 126 -10.38 -14.69 0.00
CA SER A 126 -11.63 -15.35 0.41
C SER A 126 -11.47 -16.11 1.72
N GLU A 127 -10.40 -16.89 1.86
CA GLU A 127 -10.07 -17.68 3.05
C GLU A 127 -9.99 -16.82 4.32
N TYR A 128 -9.32 -15.67 4.23
CA TYR A 128 -9.11 -14.77 5.38
C TYR A 128 -10.13 -13.63 5.46
N GLY A 129 -11.12 -13.57 4.57
CA GLY A 129 -12.19 -12.57 4.58
C GLY A 129 -11.72 -11.13 4.32
N VAL A 130 -10.65 -10.96 3.55
CA VAL A 130 -10.06 -9.65 3.20
C VAL A 130 -10.39 -9.24 1.77
N LYS A 131 -10.23 -7.94 1.47
CA LYS A 131 -10.45 -7.38 0.13
C LYS A 131 -9.13 -6.93 -0.49
N ILE A 132 -9.05 -7.08 -1.81
CA ILE A 132 -7.94 -6.58 -2.63
C ILE A 132 -8.44 -5.40 -3.46
N TYR A 133 -7.64 -4.35 -3.55
CA TYR A 133 -7.92 -3.14 -4.31
C TYR A 133 -6.78 -2.83 -5.29
N ASP A 134 -6.98 -3.14 -6.56
CA ASP A 134 -6.07 -2.78 -7.65
C ASP A 134 -6.36 -1.35 -8.14
N PHE A 135 -5.56 -0.36 -7.72
CA PHE A 135 -5.82 1.05 -8.06
C PHE A 135 -5.52 1.41 -9.52
N ARG A 136 -4.75 0.57 -10.22
CA ARG A 136 -4.46 0.74 -11.65
C ARG A 136 -5.46 0.02 -12.56
N LYS A 137 -6.40 -0.75 -11.99
CA LYS A 137 -7.38 -1.49 -12.76
C LYS A 137 -8.49 -0.56 -13.25
N SER A 138 -8.52 -0.36 -14.57
CA SER A 138 -9.56 0.46 -15.21
C SER A 138 -10.95 -0.17 -15.03
N PRO A 139 -12.02 0.65 -15.01
CA PRO A 139 -13.39 0.14 -15.12
C PRO A 139 -13.57 -0.74 -16.37
N PRO A 140 -14.56 -1.65 -16.36
CA PRO A 140 -14.92 -2.43 -17.54
C PRO A 140 -15.17 -1.54 -18.76
N ARG A 141 -14.79 -2.00 -19.95
CA ARG A 141 -14.92 -1.21 -21.20
C ARG A 141 -16.33 -0.68 -21.46
N LYS A 142 -17.36 -1.43 -21.07
CA LYS A 142 -18.77 -1.04 -21.20
C LYS A 142 -19.16 0.19 -20.38
N ASP A 143 -18.39 0.48 -19.32
CA ASP A 143 -18.62 1.60 -18.40
C ASP A 143 -17.72 2.81 -18.77
N LEU A 144 -16.82 2.65 -19.76
CA LEU A 144 -16.02 3.73 -20.31
C LEU A 144 -16.82 4.51 -21.35
N HIS A 145 -16.58 5.82 -21.40
CA HIS A 145 -17.22 6.72 -22.35
C HIS A 145 -16.16 7.53 -23.09
N ILE A 146 -16.47 7.89 -24.34
CA ILE A 146 -15.62 8.79 -25.13
C ILE A 146 -15.71 10.20 -24.51
N PHE A 147 -14.60 10.92 -24.54
CA PHE A 147 -14.57 12.33 -24.15
C PHE A 147 -15.64 13.13 -24.92
N SER A 148 -16.57 13.74 -24.19
CA SER A 148 -17.73 14.44 -24.75
C SER A 148 -17.64 15.96 -24.70
N GLY A 149 -16.58 16.52 -24.09
CA GLY A 149 -16.51 17.96 -23.81
C GLY A 149 -17.45 18.44 -22.70
N SER A 150 -18.13 17.53 -21.97
CA SER A 150 -19.04 17.91 -20.87
C SER A 150 -18.35 18.71 -19.77
N ILE A 151 -17.03 18.56 -19.62
CA ILE A 151 -16.21 19.36 -18.70
C ILE A 151 -16.32 20.87 -18.96
N PHE A 152 -16.50 21.31 -20.22
CA PHE A 152 -16.65 22.73 -20.58
C PHE A 152 -17.96 23.36 -20.09
N LYS A 153 -18.91 22.54 -19.62
CA LYS A 153 -20.20 22.99 -19.09
C LYS A 153 -20.20 23.10 -17.57
N ILE A 154 -19.14 22.62 -16.90
CA ILE A 154 -19.03 22.69 -15.45
C ILE A 154 -18.55 24.09 -15.06
N LYS A 155 -19.30 24.78 -14.20
CA LYS A 155 -18.81 25.98 -13.52
C LYS A 155 -17.91 25.54 -12.36
N THR A 156 -16.61 25.54 -12.58
CA THR A 156 -15.61 25.49 -11.52
C THR A 156 -15.19 26.91 -11.14
N PRO A 157 -14.51 27.12 -10.01
CA PRO A 157 -13.61 28.26 -9.87
C PRO A 157 -12.65 28.36 -11.07
#